data_AF-A0A2D8SVT0-F1
#
_entry.id   AF-A0A2D8SVT0-F1
#
_cell.length_a   1.000
_cell.length_b   1.000
_cell.length_c   1.000
_cell.angle_alpha   90.00
_cell.angle_beta   90.00
_cell.angle_gamma   90.00
#
_symmetry.space_group_name_H-M   'P 1'
#
loop_
_entity.id
_entity.type
_entity.pdbx_description
1 polymer ?
#
loop_
_entity_poly.entity_id
_entity_poly.type
_entity_poly.pdbx_seq_one_letter_code
_entity_poly.pdbx_strand_id
1 'polypeptide(L)'
;MKIQEFLEHHGIEGNPFAEEDAQNDTVFKRTCLESTFHPGWDKIYGSPEDPSTSIVFGEKGAGKTALKLQMVRQFERHNEKSRGPNANKKPSFVVIYDDFNPFLDRFVSRSGRNRPVE
;
A
#
# COMPACT_ATOMS: atom_id res chain seq x y z
N MET A 1 -19.92 -14.60 -24.65
CA MET A 1 -18.64 -13.99 -25.07
C MET A 1 -17.57 -14.55 -24.15
N LYS A 2 -16.52 -15.18 -24.68
CA LYS A 2 -15.45 -15.72 -23.83
C LYS A 2 -14.51 -14.57 -23.43
N ILE A 3 -14.23 -14.44 -22.12
CA ILE A 3 -13.36 -13.38 -21.59
C ILE A 3 -12.00 -13.35 -22.30
N GLN A 4 -11.47 -14.51 -22.68
CA GLN A 4 -10.19 -14.63 -23.36
C GLN A 4 -10.20 -13.98 -24.75
N GLU A 5 -11.24 -14.21 -25.56
CA GLU A 5 -11.38 -13.61 -26.91
C GLU A 5 -11.48 -12.08 -26.82
N PHE A 6 -12.16 -11.57 -25.79
CA PHE A 6 -12.25 -10.13 -25.51
C PHE A 6 -10.88 -9.53 -25.18
N LEU A 7 -10.14 -10.16 -24.27
CA LEU A 7 -8.82 -9.68 -23.84
C LEU A 7 -7.82 -9.72 -24.99
N GLU A 8 -7.82 -10.79 -25.78
CA GLU A 8 -6.98 -10.94 -26.97
C GLU A 8 -7.30 -9.86 -28.03
N HIS A 9 -8.58 -9.59 -28.28
CA HIS A 9 -8.99 -8.53 -29.20
C HIS A 9 -8.46 -7.15 -28.80
N HIS A 10 -8.35 -6.89 -27.50
CA HIS A 10 -7.83 -5.64 -26.94
C HIS A 10 -6.32 -5.66 -26.65
N GLY A 11 -5.60 -6.73 -27.02
CA GLY A 11 -4.15 -6.85 -26.81
C GLY A 11 -3.75 -6.98 -25.33
N ILE A 12 -4.64 -7.46 -24.48
CA ILE A 12 -4.41 -7.63 -23.05
C ILE A 12 -3.81 -9.03 -22.81
N GLU A 13 -2.52 -9.06 -22.44
CA GLU A 13 -1.72 -10.28 -22.31
C GLU A 13 -2.16 -11.22 -21.16
N GLY A 14 -2.90 -10.72 -20.17
CA GLY A 14 -3.38 -11.52 -19.03
C GLY A 14 -4.66 -10.97 -18.43
N ASN A 15 -5.47 -11.84 -17.82
CA ASN A 15 -6.75 -11.44 -17.25
C ASN A 15 -6.55 -10.59 -15.97
N PRO A 16 -6.86 -9.27 -15.98
CA PRO A 16 -6.68 -8.40 -14.83
C PRO A 16 -7.73 -8.63 -13.73
N PHE A 17 -8.71 -9.51 -13.98
CA PHE A 17 -9.79 -9.84 -13.05
C PHE A 17 -9.67 -11.27 -12.48
N ALA A 18 -8.54 -11.95 -12.72
CA ALA A 18 -8.35 -13.33 -12.31
C ALA A 18 -8.19 -13.50 -10.80
N GLU A 19 -7.64 -12.49 -10.12
CA GLU A 19 -7.28 -12.54 -8.70
C GLU A 19 -8.01 -11.45 -7.92
N GLU A 20 -8.62 -11.82 -6.79
CA GLU A 20 -9.22 -10.86 -5.85
C GLU A 20 -8.18 -10.33 -4.85
N ASP A 21 -7.18 -11.16 -4.52
CA ASP A 21 -6.16 -10.82 -3.53
C ASP A 21 -4.94 -10.16 -4.17
N ALA A 22 -4.66 -8.93 -3.73
CA ALA A 22 -3.56 -8.13 -4.26
C ALA A 22 -2.16 -8.74 -4.01
N GLN A 23 -2.01 -9.63 -3.02
CA GLN A 23 -0.74 -10.32 -2.79
C GLN A 23 -0.51 -11.46 -3.79
N ASN A 24 -1.55 -11.95 -4.48
CA ASN A 24 -1.42 -13.01 -5.48
C ASN A 24 -1.59 -12.51 -6.92
N ASP A 25 -2.19 -11.33 -7.08
CA ASP A 25 -2.40 -10.71 -8.40
C ASP A 25 -1.07 -10.31 -9.09
N THR A 26 -0.71 -11.08 -10.11
CA THR A 26 0.50 -10.88 -10.91
C THR A 26 0.41 -9.65 -11.83
N VAL A 27 -0.79 -9.31 -12.32
CA VAL A 27 -1.03 -8.13 -13.15
C VAL A 27 -0.86 -6.88 -12.30
N PHE A 28 -1.43 -6.89 -11.10
CA PHE A 28 -1.25 -5.81 -10.12
C PHE A 28 0.23 -5.60 -9.78
N LYS A 29 0.95 -6.68 -9.43
CA LYS A 29 2.38 -6.61 -9.08
C LYS A 29 3.26 -6.11 -10.21
N ARG A 30 3.00 -6.51 -11.45
CA ARG A 30 3.84 -6.16 -12.60
C ARG A 30 3.67 -4.71 -13.03
N THR A 31 2.44 -4.19 -13.00
CA THR A 31 2.12 -2.90 -13.60
C THR A 31 1.60 -1.90 -12.57
N CYS A 32 0.51 -2.25 -11.88
CA CYS A 32 -0.22 -1.31 -11.04
C CYS A 32 0.52 -0.87 -9.77
N LEU A 33 1.53 -1.63 -9.30
CA LEU A 33 2.34 -1.24 -8.14
C LEU A 33 3.03 0.13 -8.31
N GLU A 34 3.29 0.55 -9.55
CA GLU A 34 4.06 1.75 -9.82
C GLU A 34 3.39 2.74 -10.79
N SER A 35 2.34 2.33 -11.51
CA SER A 35 1.73 3.15 -12.56
C SER A 35 0.34 3.69 -12.22
N THR A 36 -0.40 3.01 -11.34
CA THR A 36 -1.85 3.24 -11.20
C THR A 36 -2.21 3.32 -9.72
N PHE A 37 -2.49 4.52 -9.23
CA PHE A 37 -2.72 4.74 -7.80
C PHE A 37 -4.18 5.06 -7.46
N HIS A 38 -4.52 4.90 -6.19
CA HIS A 38 -5.83 5.30 -5.66
C HIS A 38 -6.06 6.81 -5.86
N PRO A 39 -7.27 7.30 -6.15
CA PRO A 39 -7.51 8.74 -6.37
C PRO A 39 -7.07 9.65 -5.21
N GLY A 40 -7.13 9.13 -3.98
CA GLY A 40 -6.64 9.80 -2.78
C GLY A 40 -5.16 9.57 -2.46
N TRP A 41 -4.37 9.06 -3.41
CA TRP A 41 -2.98 8.63 -3.18
C TRP A 41 -2.13 9.71 -2.53
N ASP A 42 -2.12 10.92 -3.07
CA ASP A 42 -1.28 12.01 -2.56
C ASP A 42 -1.60 12.37 -1.11
N LYS A 43 -2.87 12.23 -0.71
CA LYS A 43 -3.30 12.45 0.68
C LYS A 43 -2.85 11.31 1.60
N ILE A 44 -2.88 10.07 1.11
CA ILE A 44 -2.58 8.87 1.89
C ILE A 44 -1.07 8.67 2.04
N TYR A 45 -0.35 8.67 0.92
CA TYR A 45 1.08 8.43 0.86
C TYR A 45 1.88 9.68 1.26
N GLY A 46 1.44 10.87 0.86
CA GLY A 46 2.13 12.12 1.15
C GLY A 46 3.54 12.16 0.57
N SER A 47 4.50 12.57 1.40
CA SER A 47 5.92 12.66 1.02
C SER A 47 6.76 11.75 1.92
N PRO A 48 7.69 10.94 1.36
CA PRO A 48 8.65 10.18 2.16
C PRO A 48 9.70 11.08 2.84
N GLU A 49 9.85 12.33 2.40
CA GLU A 49 10.75 13.33 3.00
C GLU A 49 10.08 14.12 4.13
N ASP A 50 8.76 14.28 4.04
CA ASP A 50 7.92 14.97 5.01
C ASP A 50 6.71 14.08 5.35
N PRO A 51 6.91 13.07 6.22
CA PRO A 51 5.90 12.06 6.47
C PRO A 51 4.71 12.64 7.26
N SER A 52 3.50 12.37 6.77
CA SER A 52 2.25 12.71 7.44
C SER A 52 1.51 11.47 7.92
N THR A 53 0.73 11.61 8.99
CA THR A 53 -0.09 10.52 9.52
C THR A 53 -1.39 10.39 8.74
N SER A 54 -1.66 9.19 8.23
CA SER A 54 -2.89 8.86 7.51
C SER A 54 -3.58 7.64 8.12
N ILE A 55 -4.89 7.71 8.31
CA ILE A 55 -5.73 6.57 8.72
C ILE A 55 -6.70 6.28 7.59
N VAL A 56 -6.68 5.05 7.06
CA VAL A 56 -7.48 4.64 5.91
C VAL A 56 -8.50 3.59 6.34
N PHE A 57 -9.77 3.98 6.34
CA PHE A 57 -10.90 3.06 6.49
C PHE A 57 -11.40 2.63 5.11
N GLY A 58 -11.88 1.39 5.03
CA GLY A 58 -12.51 0.89 3.83
C GLY A 58 -13.11 -0.48 4.08
N GLU A 59 -14.11 -0.83 3.30
CA GLU A 59 -14.76 -2.15 3.37
C GLU A 59 -13.80 -3.28 2.93
N LYS A 60 -14.19 -4.53 3.18
CA LYS A 60 -13.46 -5.68 2.62
C LYS A 60 -13.43 -5.56 1.10
N GLY A 61 -12.26 -5.78 0.49
CA GLY A 61 -12.10 -5.63 -0.98
C GLY A 61 -11.86 -4.20 -1.46
N ALA A 62 -11.89 -3.17 -0.60
CA ALA A 62 -11.67 -1.77 -1.01
C ALA A 62 -10.21 -1.43 -1.42
N GLY A 63 -9.35 -2.43 -1.67
CA GLY A 63 -7.98 -2.19 -2.13
C GLY A 63 -6.98 -1.73 -1.07
N LYS A 64 -7.30 -1.81 0.23
CA LYS A 64 -6.37 -1.42 1.32
C LYS A 64 -5.04 -2.20 1.28
N THR A 65 -5.10 -3.49 0.96
CA THR A 65 -3.91 -4.34 0.79
C THR A 65 -3.07 -3.89 -0.41
N ALA A 66 -3.71 -3.60 -1.54
CA ALA A 66 -3.05 -3.05 -2.73
C ALA A 66 -2.36 -1.71 -2.43
N LEU A 67 -3.06 -0.80 -1.75
CA LEU A 67 -2.54 0.48 -1.30
C LEU A 67 -1.30 0.31 -0.41
N LYS A 68 -1.33 -0.62 0.56
CA LYS A 68 -0.16 -0.96 1.40
C LYS A 68 1.03 -1.41 0.56
N LEU A 69 0.81 -2.33 -0.39
CA LEU A 69 1.87 -2.83 -1.27
C LEU A 69 2.48 -1.71 -2.14
N GLN A 70 1.64 -0.82 -2.67
CA GLN A 70 2.09 0.37 -3.41
C GLN A 70 2.94 1.28 -2.53
N MET A 71 2.52 1.56 -1.30
CA MET A 71 3.26 2.44 -0.38
C MET A 71 4.65 1.87 -0.07
N VAL A 72 4.72 0.59 0.28
CA VAL A 72 5.99 -0.11 0.53
C VAL A 72 6.90 -0.01 -0.69
N ARG A 73 6.37 -0.28 -1.89
CA ARG A 73 7.14 -0.19 -3.14
C ARG A 73 7.67 1.23 -3.40
N GLN A 74 6.88 2.26 -3.15
CA GLN A 74 7.33 3.65 -3.33
C GLN A 74 8.40 4.05 -2.32
N PHE A 75 8.32 3.59 -1.07
CA PHE A 75 9.39 3.79 -0.08
C PHE A 75 10.69 3.07 -0.47
N GLU A 76 10.62 1.86 -1.02
CA GLU A 76 11.79 1.15 -1.55
C GLU A 76 12.46 1.95 -2.68
N ARG A 77 11.68 2.43 -3.66
CA ARG A 77 12.19 3.26 -4.76
C ARG A 77 12.78 4.58 -4.27
N HIS A 78 12.16 5.21 -3.27
CA HIS A 78 12.72 6.40 -2.63
C HIS A 78 14.07 6.10 -1.97
N ASN A 79 14.19 4.96 -1.29
CA ASN A 79 15.42 4.52 -0.64
C ASN A 79 16.53 4.18 -1.64
N GLU A 80 16.21 3.53 -2.76
CA GLU A 80 17.16 3.27 -3.86
C GLU A 80 17.77 4.57 -4.38
N LYS A 81 16.92 5.58 -4.65
CA LYS A 81 17.36 6.91 -5.11
C LYS A 81 18.15 7.67 -4.04
N SER A 82 17.78 7.52 -2.77
CA SER A 82 18.41 8.16 -1.62
C SER A 82 19.75 7.54 -1.21
N ARG A 83 20.18 6.43 -1.83
CA ARG A 83 21.46 5.77 -1.55
C ARG A 83 22.49 5.91 -2.69
N GLY A 84 22.13 6.58 -3.79
CA GLY A 84 23.03 6.78 -4.93
C GLY A 84 24.22 7.71 -4.63
N PRO A 85 25.24 7.74 -5.51
CA PRO A 85 26.46 8.54 -5.33
C PRO A 85 26.23 10.06 -5.27
N ASN A 86 25.07 10.55 -5.71
CA ASN A 86 24.65 11.96 -5.62
C ASN A 86 23.49 12.17 -4.62
N ALA A 87 23.29 11.27 -3.67
CA ALA A 87 22.14 11.31 -2.78
C ALA A 87 22.21 12.47 -1.78
N ASN A 88 21.23 13.37 -1.87
CA ASN A 88 21.02 14.49 -0.94
C ASN A 88 19.78 14.29 -0.04
N LYS A 89 19.18 13.09 -0.06
CA LYS A 89 17.89 12.79 0.57
C LYS A 89 18.05 11.69 1.63
N LYS A 90 17.30 11.80 2.73
CA LYS A 90 17.32 10.81 3.81
C LYS A 90 16.47 9.58 3.42
N PRO A 91 16.94 8.35 3.67
CA PRO A 91 16.15 7.15 3.43
C PRO A 91 15.02 7.02 4.46
N SER A 92 13.91 6.43 4.04
CA SER A 92 12.77 6.06 4.87
C SER A 92 13.00 4.70 5.53
N PHE A 93 12.70 4.57 6.82
CA PHE A 93 12.68 3.29 7.53
C PHE A 93 11.23 2.82 7.70
N VAL A 94 10.87 1.73 7.01
CA VAL A 94 9.50 1.22 6.99
C VAL A 94 9.36 0.09 8.00
N VAL A 95 8.36 0.21 8.88
CA VAL A 95 7.96 -0.86 9.82
C VAL A 95 6.54 -1.26 9.51
N ILE A 96 6.35 -2.52 9.11
CA ILE A 96 5.05 -3.06 8.72
C ILE A 96 4.46 -3.86 9.88
N TYR A 97 3.21 -3.57 10.22
CA TYR A 97 2.40 -4.36 11.15
C TYR A 97 1.20 -4.92 10.38
N ASP A 98 1.12 -6.25 10.25
CA ASP A 98 -0.02 -6.91 9.59
C ASP A 98 -1.20 -7.15 10.55
N ASP A 99 -0.92 -7.30 11.84
CA ASP A 99 -1.92 -7.35 12.91
C ASP A 99 -1.55 -6.35 14.01
N PHE A 100 -2.33 -5.29 14.11
CA PHE A 100 -2.11 -4.24 15.11
C PHE A 100 -2.91 -4.49 16.40
N ASN A 101 -3.85 -5.45 16.41
CA ASN A 101 -4.71 -5.70 17.58
C ASN A 101 -3.92 -6.07 18.83
N PRO A 102 -2.89 -6.95 18.78
CA PRO A 102 -2.12 -7.29 19.98
C PRO A 102 -1.40 -6.08 20.61
N PHE A 103 -1.03 -5.09 19.81
CA PHE A 103 -0.41 -3.85 20.29
C PHE A 103 -1.44 -2.95 20.97
N LEU A 104 -2.62 -2.81 20.35
CA LEU A 104 -3.75 -2.09 20.94
C LEU A 104 -4.21 -2.72 22.25
N ASP A 105 -4.31 -4.05 22.31
CA ASP A 105 -4.71 -4.77 23.53
C ASP A 105 -3.74 -4.53 24.68
N ARG A 106 -2.42 -4.61 24.40
CA ARG A 106 -1.39 -4.29 25.39
C ARG A 106 -1.45 -2.83 25.81
N PHE A 107 -1.68 -1.92 24.87
CA PHE A 107 -1.82 -0.50 25.18
C PHE A 107 -3.01 -0.25 26.13
N VAL A 108 -4.20 -0.76 25.78
CA VAL A 108 -5.41 -0.64 26.61
C VAL A 108 -5.21 -1.26 28.00
N SER A 109 -4.56 -2.42 28.08
CA SER A 109 -4.28 -3.10 29.36
C SER A 109 -3.41 -2.24 30.31
N ARG A 110 -2.51 -1.43 29.76
CA ARG A 110 -1.59 -0.58 30.53
C ARG A 110 -2.18 0.81 30.82
N SER A 111 -2.93 1.37 29.87
CA SER A 111 -3.53 2.69 29.98
C SER A 111 -4.81 2.70 30.84
N GLY A 112 -5.40 1.54 31.09
CA GLY A 112 -6.65 1.39 31.82
C GLY A 112 -7.86 1.66 30.92
N ARG A 113 -8.88 0.80 30.98
CA ARG A 113 -10.07 0.87 30.10
C ARG A 113 -10.86 2.18 30.20
N ASN A 114 -10.68 2.95 31.27
CA ASN A 114 -11.46 4.15 31.59
C ASN A 114 -10.61 5.43 31.69
N ARG A 115 -9.40 5.47 31.11
CA ARG A 115 -8.69 6.75 31.02
C ARG A 115 -9.43 7.66 30.03
N PRO A 116 -9.90 8.84 30.43
CA PRO A 116 -10.40 9.81 29.48
C PRO A 116 -9.26 10.15 28.51
N VAL A 117 -9.55 10.14 27.21
CA VAL A 117 -8.64 10.64 26.19
C VAL A 117 -8.84 12.16 26.21
N GLU A 118 -7.92 12.88 26.85
CA GLU A 118 -7.82 14.34 26.72
C GLU A 118 -7.26 14.72 25.34
#